data_AF-A0AAV8Z918-F1
#
_entry.id   AF-A0AAV8Z918-F1
#
_cell.length_a   1.000
_cell.length_b   1.000
_cell.length_c   1.000
_cell.angle_alpha   90.00
_cell.angle_beta   90.00
_cell.angle_gamma   90.00
#
_symmetry.space_group_name_H-M   'P 1'
#
loop_
_entity.id
_entity.type
_entity.pdbx_description
1 polymer ?
#
loop_
_entity_poly.entity_id
_entity_poly.type
_entity_poly.pdbx_seq_one_letter_code
_entity_poly.pdbx_strand_id
1 'polypeptide(L)'
;MKHLLEYVILPVGSSNEDSHDSYRWTHGYTLVFLDLYETYRKQVGTLRVKSFKKMFEEISKEIKIKTEKNITPTNCENRWKVLERAYKKYILNINTTGSARKEFEYADVMHNILGKKKNIHPEILLSSETVDVIVETPETS
;
A
#
# COMPACT_ATOMS: atom_id res chain seq x y z
N MET A 1 4.32 -4.29 33.85
CA MET A 1 5.49 -4.06 32.98
C MET A 1 5.21 -4.70 31.63
N LYS A 2 4.94 -3.90 30.59
CA LYS A 2 4.50 -4.40 29.27
C LYS A 2 5.73 -4.82 28.46
N HIS A 3 5.96 -6.13 28.35
CA HIS A 3 6.95 -6.70 27.43
C HIS A 3 6.39 -6.56 26.00
N LEU A 4 6.81 -5.53 25.27
CA LEU A 4 6.55 -5.43 23.84
C LEU A 4 7.47 -6.42 23.14
N LEU A 5 6.87 -7.44 22.53
CA LEU A 5 7.54 -8.39 21.66
C LEU A 5 8.20 -7.62 20.51
N GLU A 6 9.54 -7.62 20.48
CA GLU A 6 10.32 -7.27 19.31
C GLU A 6 9.98 -8.27 18.20
N TYR A 7 9.15 -7.85 17.24
CA TYR A 7 8.94 -8.63 16.03
C TYR A 7 10.11 -8.40 15.09
N VAL A 8 11.06 -9.34 15.11
CA VAL A 8 12.05 -9.54 14.06
C VAL A 8 11.31 -9.92 12.77
N ILE A 9 11.35 -9.05 11.77
CA ILE A 9 10.84 -9.34 10.43
C ILE A 9 11.86 -10.25 9.75
N LEU A 10 11.48 -11.50 9.48
CA LEU A 10 12.29 -12.47 8.74
C LEU A 10 12.56 -11.99 7.30
N PRO A 11 13.80 -12.12 6.79
CA PRO A 11 14.06 -11.97 5.37
C PRO A 11 13.53 -13.20 4.63
N VAL A 12 12.47 -13.04 3.83
CA VAL A 12 12.18 -14.00 2.76
C VAL A 12 13.13 -13.68 1.61
N GLY A 13 14.35 -14.21 1.73
CA GLY A 13 15.38 -14.15 0.71
C GLY A 13 15.28 -15.36 -0.21
N SER A 14 14.91 -15.10 -1.46
CA SER A 14 15.30 -15.94 -2.60
C SER A 14 16.82 -15.86 -2.70
N SER A 15 17.49 -17.01 -2.66
CA SER A 15 18.94 -17.15 -2.71
C SER A 15 19.56 -16.38 -3.87
N ASN A 16 20.39 -15.39 -3.57
CA ASN A 16 21.53 -14.95 -4.38
C ASN A 16 22.53 -14.30 -3.40
N GLU A 17 23.74 -14.81 -3.39
CA GLU A 17 24.84 -14.31 -2.58
C GLU A 17 25.30 -12.95 -3.12
N ASP A 18 24.96 -11.87 -2.43
CA ASP A 18 25.59 -10.56 -2.62
C ASP A 18 25.95 -10.02 -1.23
N SER A 19 27.23 -9.72 -1.04
CA SER A 19 27.86 -9.18 0.16
C SER A 19 26.96 -8.18 0.88
N HIS A 20 26.46 -8.59 2.05
CA HIS A 20 25.42 -7.91 2.80
C HIS A 20 25.99 -6.70 3.54
N ASP A 21 26.38 -5.66 2.80
CA ASP A 21 26.58 -4.34 3.37
C ASP A 21 25.21 -3.92 3.93
N SER A 22 25.07 -3.98 5.25
CA SER A 22 23.79 -3.86 5.96
C SER A 22 23.29 -2.42 5.87
N TYR A 23 22.71 -2.08 4.73
CA TYR A 23 22.08 -0.79 4.52
C TYR A 23 20.84 -0.67 5.42
N ARG A 24 20.85 0.34 6.29
CA ARG A 24 19.74 0.66 7.20
C ARG A 24 18.88 1.79 6.64
N TRP A 25 17.58 1.56 6.53
CA TRP A 25 16.60 2.61 6.22
C TRP A 25 16.52 3.62 7.37
N THR A 26 17.16 4.78 7.19
CA THR A 26 17.00 5.92 8.10
C THR A 26 15.69 6.66 7.79
N HIS A 27 15.28 7.55 8.70
CA HIS A 27 14.12 8.41 8.48
C HIS A 27 14.28 9.24 7.20
N GLY A 28 15.43 9.90 7.01
CA GLY A 28 15.72 10.69 5.81
C GLY A 28 15.65 9.86 4.51
N TYR A 29 16.20 8.65 4.50
CA TYR A 29 16.10 7.77 3.31
C TYR A 29 14.67 7.32 3.03
N THR A 30 13.88 7.13 4.08
CA THR A 30 12.46 6.76 3.94
C THR A 30 11.65 7.91 3.34
N LEU A 31 11.91 9.15 3.75
CA LEU A 31 11.26 10.32 3.16
C LEU A 31 11.61 10.49 1.68
N VAL A 32 12.91 10.40 1.33
CA VAL A 32 13.36 10.46 -0.07
C VAL A 32 12.70 9.35 -0.89
N PHE A 33 12.63 8.14 -0.34
CA PHE A 33 11.95 7.03 -1.00
C PHE A 33 10.46 7.29 -1.23
N LEU A 34 9.75 7.82 -0.23
CA LEU A 34 8.30 8.10 -0.34
C LEU A 34 8.00 9.20 -1.35
N ASP A 35 8.83 10.25 -1.42
CA ASP A 35 8.72 11.34 -2.40
C ASP A 35 8.89 10.83 -3.85
N LEU A 36 9.95 10.04 -4.07
CA LEU A 36 10.18 9.37 -5.36
C LEU A 36 9.03 8.41 -5.68
N TYR A 37 8.56 7.63 -4.71
CA TYR A 37 7.46 6.72 -4.89
C TYR A 37 6.20 7.46 -5.35
N GLU A 38 5.81 8.56 -4.70
CA GLU A 38 4.64 9.34 -5.10
C GLU A 38 4.76 9.84 -6.55
N THR A 39 5.95 10.32 -6.93
CA THR A 39 6.23 10.84 -8.27
C THR A 39 6.13 9.76 -9.34
N TYR A 40 6.83 8.64 -9.16
CA TYR A 40 6.86 7.58 -10.15
C TYR A 40 5.56 6.75 -10.15
N ARG A 41 4.85 6.63 -9.03
CA ARG A 41 3.56 5.92 -8.94
C ARG A 41 2.53 6.50 -9.90
N LYS A 42 2.52 7.82 -10.10
CA LYS A 42 1.64 8.52 -11.05
C LYS A 42 2.00 8.23 -12.52
N GLN A 43 3.22 7.76 -12.79
CA GLN A 43 3.72 7.44 -14.12
C GLN A 43 3.60 5.95 -14.45
N VAL A 44 3.28 5.09 -13.48
CA VAL A 44 3.09 3.66 -13.72
C VAL A 44 1.93 3.43 -14.69
N GLY A 45 2.17 2.64 -15.74
CA GLY A 45 1.21 2.40 -16.82
C GLY A 45 1.43 3.29 -18.05
N THR A 46 2.32 4.29 -17.96
CA THR A 46 2.78 5.05 -19.13
C THR A 46 3.87 4.28 -19.90
N LEU A 47 4.19 4.72 -21.12
CA LEU A 47 5.27 4.14 -21.93
C LEU A 47 6.64 4.14 -21.21
N ARG A 48 6.87 5.10 -20.29
CA ARG A 48 8.12 5.27 -19.56
C ARG A 48 8.26 4.28 -18.39
N VAL A 49 7.19 4.05 -17.62
CA VAL A 49 7.18 3.14 -16.47
C VAL A 49 6.07 2.13 -16.66
N LYS A 50 6.36 1.08 -17.44
CA LYS A 50 5.35 0.08 -17.84
C LYS A 50 4.85 -0.79 -16.69
N SER A 51 5.64 -0.95 -15.61
CA SER A 51 5.33 -1.86 -14.51
C SER A 51 5.87 -1.35 -13.16
N PHE A 52 5.34 -1.90 -12.06
CA PHE A 52 5.86 -1.64 -10.71
C PHE A 52 7.32 -2.07 -10.53
N LYS A 53 7.72 -3.18 -11.17
CA LYS A 53 9.12 -3.61 -11.17
C LYS A 53 10.00 -2.52 -11.76
N LYS A 54 9.61 -1.97 -12.92
CA LYS A 54 10.35 -0.89 -13.57
C LYS A 54 10.39 0.38 -12.72
N MET A 55 9.29 0.69 -12.04
CA MET A 55 9.24 1.81 -11.09
C MET A 55 10.30 1.67 -9.99
N PHE A 56 10.39 0.50 -9.34
CA PHE A 56 11.38 0.28 -8.29
C PHE A 56 12.83 0.28 -8.80
N GLU A 57 13.07 -0.15 -10.05
CA GLU A 57 14.37 0.00 -10.71
C GLU A 57 14.78 1.47 -10.85
N GLU A 58 13.88 2.33 -11.30
CA GLU A 58 14.18 3.76 -11.45
C GLU A 58 14.35 4.45 -10.09
N ILE A 59 13.51 4.12 -9.10
CA ILE A 59 13.65 4.64 -7.73
C ILE A 59 15.01 4.23 -7.12
N SER A 60 15.43 2.98 -7.30
CA SER A 60 16.72 2.47 -6.81
C SER A 60 17.90 3.28 -7.39
N LYS A 61 17.87 3.59 -8.69
CA LYS A 61 18.88 4.44 -9.33
C LYS A 61 18.88 5.85 -8.78
N GLU A 62 17.70 6.47 -8.66
CA GLU A 62 17.55 7.82 -8.12
C GLU A 62 18.04 7.91 -6.66
N ILE A 63 17.73 6.93 -5.82
CA ILE A 63 18.23 6.92 -4.44
C ILE A 63 19.74 6.78 -4.40
N LYS A 64 20.33 5.94 -5.27
CA LYS A 64 21.78 5.82 -5.38
C LYS A 64 22.42 7.16 -5.76
N ILE A 65 21.83 7.90 -6.68
CA ILE A 65 22.33 9.23 -7.09
C ILE A 65 22.20 10.23 -5.94
N LYS A 66 21.07 10.24 -5.22
CA LYS A 66 20.78 11.23 -4.19
C LYS A 66 21.46 10.97 -2.84
N THR A 67 21.73 9.72 -2.51
CA THR A 67 22.20 9.31 -1.16
C THR A 67 23.53 8.58 -1.18
N GLU A 68 24.10 8.33 -2.36
CA GLU A 68 25.34 7.56 -2.57
C GLU A 68 25.31 6.12 -2.03
N LYS A 69 24.12 5.62 -1.66
CA LYS A 69 23.91 4.26 -1.16
C LYS A 69 23.38 3.33 -2.24
N ASN A 70 23.98 2.15 -2.34
CA ASN A 70 23.52 1.09 -3.23
C ASN A 70 22.31 0.38 -2.60
N ILE A 71 21.10 0.77 -2.98
CA ILE A 71 19.87 0.09 -2.58
C ILE A 71 19.32 -0.64 -3.80
N THR A 72 19.12 -1.95 -3.70
CA THR A 72 18.54 -2.74 -4.79
C THR A 72 17.05 -2.43 -4.99
N PRO A 73 16.50 -2.65 -6.20
CA PRO A 73 15.06 -2.49 -6.45
C PRO A 73 14.21 -3.37 -5.51
N THR A 74 14.68 -4.58 -5.20
CA THR A 74 14.03 -5.51 -4.25
C THR A 74 13.97 -4.92 -2.84
N ASN A 75 15.03 -4.24 -2.38
CA ASN A 75 15.02 -3.57 -1.08
C ASN A 75 14.00 -2.41 -1.05
N CYS A 76 13.84 -1.69 -2.15
CA CYS A 76 12.82 -0.64 -2.29
C CYS A 76 11.40 -1.23 -2.23
N GLU A 77 11.16 -2.33 -2.93
CA GLU A 77 9.87 -3.04 -2.90
C GLU A 77 9.53 -3.55 -1.49
N ASN A 78 10.50 -4.19 -0.83
CA ASN A 78 10.35 -4.67 0.53
C ASN A 78 10.06 -3.52 1.50
N ARG A 79 10.77 -2.39 1.37
CA ARG A 79 10.51 -1.20 2.18
C ARG A 79 9.09 -0.69 2.00
N TRP A 80 8.59 -0.62 0.76
CA TRP A 80 7.20 -0.25 0.49
C TRP A 80 6.22 -1.18 1.21
N LYS A 81 6.40 -2.51 1.09
CA LYS A 81 5.52 -3.50 1.75
C LYS A 81 5.50 -3.32 3.27
N VAL A 82 6.64 -3.03 3.89
CA VAL A 82 6.72 -2.76 5.34
C VAL A 82 5.93 -1.50 5.71
N LEU A 83 6.13 -0.40 4.97
CA LEU A 83 5.42 0.86 5.21
C LEU A 83 3.91 0.70 5.02
N GLU A 84 3.49 0.01 3.95
CA GLU A 84 2.09 -0.24 3.64
C GLU A 84 1.39 -1.05 4.75
N ARG A 85 2.03 -2.12 5.24
CA ARG A 85 1.48 -2.91 6.36
C ARG A 85 1.39 -2.10 7.65
N ALA A 86 2.43 -1.31 7.95
CA ALA A 86 2.45 -0.44 9.13
C ALA A 86 1.32 0.60 9.08
N TYR A 87 1.12 1.23 7.92
CA TYR A 87 0.04 2.20 7.70
C TYR A 87 -1.35 1.56 7.82
N LYS A 88 -1.58 0.39 7.20
CA LYS A 88 -2.87 -0.31 7.33
C LYS A 88 -3.19 -0.67 8.79
N LYS A 89 -2.18 -1.14 9.54
CA LYS A 89 -2.31 -1.41 10.98
C LYS A 89 -2.61 -0.15 11.77
N TYR A 90 -1.96 0.96 11.43
CA TYR A 90 -2.22 2.28 12.04
C TYR A 90 -3.68 2.72 11.85
N ILE A 91 -4.20 2.66 10.60
CA ILE A 91 -5.60 3.02 10.31
C ILE A 91 -6.60 2.07 11.00
N LEU A 92 -6.33 0.76 10.99
CA LEU A 92 -7.18 -0.22 11.67
C LEU A 92 -7.31 0.10 13.16
N ASN A 93 -6.20 0.39 13.83
CA ASN A 93 -6.17 0.74 15.25
C ASN A 93 -6.95 2.03 15.53
N ILE A 94 -6.82 3.06 14.68
CA ILE A 94 -7.59 4.30 14.82
C ILE A 94 -9.09 4.02 14.75
N ASN A 95 -9.53 3.21 13.79
CA ASN A 95 -10.95 2.94 13.56
C ASN A 95 -11.59 2.04 14.62
N THR A 96 -10.84 1.11 15.22
CA THR A 96 -11.40 0.09 16.13
C THR A 96 -11.41 0.50 17.59
N THR A 97 -10.32 1.08 18.09
CA THR A 97 -10.16 1.30 19.54
C THR A 97 -10.26 2.76 19.94
N GLY A 98 -10.18 3.71 19.00
CA GLY A 98 -10.25 5.16 19.28
C GLY A 98 -9.23 5.69 20.30
N SER A 99 -8.28 4.85 20.74
CA SER A 99 -7.54 5.05 21.98
C SER A 99 -6.03 4.86 21.78
N ALA A 100 -5.28 5.88 22.22
CA ALA A 100 -3.83 6.02 22.26
C ALA A 100 -3.08 5.83 20.93
N ARG A 101 -3.00 6.95 20.20
CA ARG A 101 -2.20 7.28 19.02
C ARG A 101 -0.82 6.60 19.02
N LYS A 102 -0.68 5.48 18.32
CA LYS A 102 0.65 5.08 17.86
C LYS A 102 0.99 6.02 16.72
N GLU A 103 1.83 7.02 16.97
CA GLU A 103 2.28 7.93 15.93
C GLU A 103 2.99 7.11 14.86
N PHE A 104 2.45 7.18 13.64
CA PHE A 104 3.11 6.64 12.47
C PHE A 104 3.68 7.84 11.73
N GLU A 105 5.00 7.99 11.79
CA GLU A 105 5.75 9.17 11.30
C GLU A 105 5.43 9.54 9.84
N TYR A 106 5.03 8.54 9.04
CA TYR A 106 4.75 8.71 7.61
C TYR A 106 3.24 8.68 7.31
N ALA A 107 2.37 8.87 8.30
CA ALA A 107 0.93 8.74 8.16
C ALA A 107 0.37 9.67 7.09
N ASP A 108 0.72 10.95 7.11
CA ASP A 108 0.18 11.95 6.18
C ASP A 108 0.58 11.64 4.73
N VAL A 109 1.87 11.34 4.52
CA VAL A 109 2.41 10.99 3.19
C VAL A 109 1.78 9.70 2.68
N MET A 110 1.67 8.67 3.53
CA MET A 110 1.05 7.39 3.17
C MET A 110 -0.45 7.53 2.91
N HIS A 111 -1.15 8.37 3.67
CA HIS A 111 -2.55 8.70 3.44
C HIS A 111 -2.75 9.42 2.11
N ASN A 112 -1.86 10.35 1.77
CA ASN A 112 -1.89 11.03 0.47
C ASN A 112 -1.70 10.06 -0.71
N ILE A 113 -0.86 9.03 -0.55
CA ILE A 113 -0.59 8.03 -1.58
C ILE A 113 -1.73 6.99 -1.68
N LEU A 114 -2.24 6.49 -0.54
CA LEU A 114 -3.18 5.37 -0.49
C LEU A 114 -4.66 5.79 -0.35
N GLY A 115 -4.93 6.90 0.34
CA GLY A 115 -6.27 7.40 0.63
C GLY A 115 -6.99 8.04 -0.57
N LYS A 116 -6.25 8.42 -1.63
CA LYS A 116 -6.83 8.99 -2.87
C LYS A 116 -7.58 7.96 -3.74
N LYS A 117 -7.60 6.68 -3.36
CA LYS A 117 -8.25 5.63 -4.15
C LYS A 117 -9.77 5.68 -3.94
N LYS A 118 -10.44 6.61 -4.64
CA LYS A 118 -11.90 6.57 -4.83
C LYS A 118 -12.21 5.38 -5.75
N ASN A 119 -12.32 4.17 -5.21
CA ASN A 119 -12.90 3.05 -5.95
C ASN A 119 -14.40 3.35 -6.08
N ILE A 120 -14.77 4.07 -7.13
CA ILE A 120 -16.17 4.33 -7.48
C ILE A 120 -16.73 2.99 -7.94
N HIS A 121 -17.66 2.43 -7.17
CA HIS A 121 -18.49 1.33 -7.64
C HIS A 121 -19.59 1.94 -8.50
N PRO A 122 -19.71 1.62 -9.80
CA PRO A 122 -20.87 2.06 -10.56
C PRO A 122 -22.10 1.42 -9.93
N GLU A 123 -23.01 2.25 -9.45
CA GLU A 123 -24.31 1.82 -8.93
C GLU A 123 -25.13 1.33 -10.13
N ILE A 124 -25.21 0.01 -10.31
CA ILE A 124 -26.08 -0.58 -11.34
C ILE A 124 -27.48 -0.66 -10.73
N LEU A 125 -28.28 0.38 -10.94
CA LEU A 125 -29.72 0.37 -10.65
C LEU A 125 -30.41 -0.50 -11.71
N LEU A 126 -30.63 -1.78 -11.42
CA LEU A 126 -31.58 -2.62 -12.14
C LEU A 126 -32.95 -2.45 -11.47
N SER A 127 -33.75 -1.50 -11.94
CA SER A 127 -35.18 -1.47 -11.62
C SER A 127 -35.89 -2.52 -12.48
N SER A 128 -36.36 -3.61 -11.85
CA SER A 128 -37.37 -4.48 -12.45
C SER A 128 -38.70 -4.15 -11.79
N GLU A 129 -39.55 -3.40 -12.47
CA GLU A 129 -40.97 -3.31 -12.13
C GLU A 129 -41.63 -4.67 -12.39
N THR A 130 -42.04 -5.37 -11.33
CA THR A 130 -42.95 -6.51 -11.46
C THR A 130 -44.38 -5.99 -11.34
N VAL A 131 -45.11 -6.06 -12.44
CA VAL A 131 -46.56 -5.78 -12.47
C VAL A 131 -47.27 -6.97 -11.82
N ASP A 132 -47.94 -6.74 -10.69
CA ASP A 132 -48.77 -7.76 -10.05
C ASP A 132 -49.99 -8.07 -10.91
N VAL A 133 -50.07 -9.28 -11.45
CA VAL A 133 -51.28 -9.81 -12.08
C VAL A 133 -52.09 -10.52 -10.99
N ILE A 134 -53.16 -9.88 -10.53
CA ILE A 134 -54.16 -10.51 -9.65
C ILE A 134 -54.90 -11.55 -10.49
N VAL A 135 -54.71 -12.83 -10.18
CA VAL A 135 -55.49 -13.94 -10.75
C VAL A 135 -56.42 -14.44 -9.65
N GLU A 136 -57.69 -14.04 -9.70
CA GLU A 136 -58.77 -14.71 -8.97
C GLU A 136 -59.08 -16.04 -9.69
N THR A 137 -59.15 -17.14 -8.93
CA THR A 137 -59.77 -18.37 -9.41
C THR A 137 -60.84 -18.86 -8.44
N PRO A 138 -62.00 -19.32 -8.95
CA PRO A 138 -63.22 -19.52 -8.18
C PRO A 138 -63.23 -20.81 -7.37
N GLU A 139 -63.95 -20.72 -6.26
CA GLU A 139 -64.28 -21.79 -5.32
C GLU A 139 -65.18 -22.84 -6.00
N THR A 140 -64.87 -24.13 -5.83
CA THR A 140 -65.74 -25.21 -6.30
C THR A 140 -65.99 -26.21 -5.18
N SER A 141 -67.25 -26.18 -4.72
CA SER A 141 -68.08 -27.15 -3.95
C SER A 141 -67.48 -28.03 -2.86
#